data_AF-A0AAV8Y667-F1
#
_entry.id   AF-A0AAV8Y667-F1
#
_cell.length_a   1.000
_cell.length_b   1.000
_cell.length_c   1.000
_cell.angle_alpha   90.00
_cell.angle_beta   90.00
_cell.angle_gamma   90.00
#
_symmetry.space_group_name_H-M   'P 1'
#
loop_
_entity.id
_entity.type
_entity.pdbx_description
1 polymer ?
#
loop_
_entity_poly.entity_id
_entity_poly.type
_entity_poly.pdbx_seq_one_letter_code
_entity_poly.pdbx_strand_id
1 'polypeptide(L)'
;MFHHSVRVPRLYKVAANIAKDVKEGVGSVKQLVYENKKKHPVSILKRIKALYALVATLFQKSDEIESLLKRSQFLIKEPRSNPWLIKVLIVELLWGKFIMVEESDVLTENAPLLPPHTKQAAKAMSLLLFFSFLMFSLPFGAFFAVKYLLRDYFDIDGYANTVWSVFAAVLTVNLVIFGYAYIAYHDPEYDDDGNLIEQSKKSDLNLKQD
;
A
#
# COMPACT_ATOMS: atom_id res chain seq x y z
N MET A 1 -36.80 25.44 2.43
CA MET A 1 -36.92 24.09 3.02
C MET A 1 -35.50 23.53 3.12
N PHE A 2 -34.86 23.62 4.29
CA PHE A 2 -33.47 23.17 4.41
C PHE A 2 -33.46 21.63 4.52
N HIS A 3 -32.64 20.95 3.72
CA HIS A 3 -32.50 19.50 3.79
C HIS A 3 -31.68 19.14 5.04
N HIS A 4 -32.34 18.84 6.16
CA HIS A 4 -31.72 18.80 7.51
C HIS A 4 -30.99 17.50 7.91
N SER A 5 -30.57 16.63 6.99
CA SER A 5 -29.86 15.42 7.42
C SER A 5 -28.82 14.97 6.41
N VAL A 6 -27.62 15.56 6.52
CA VAL A 6 -26.44 14.96 5.91
C VAL A 6 -26.09 13.72 6.72
N ARG A 7 -26.14 12.56 6.08
CA ARG A 7 -25.85 11.28 6.74
C ARG A 7 -24.37 11.22 7.12
N VAL A 8 -24.10 11.34 8.42
CA VAL A 8 -22.73 11.20 8.94
C VAL A 8 -22.20 9.78 8.68
N PRO A 9 -21.01 9.63 8.08
CA PRO A 9 -20.39 8.33 7.85
C PRO A 9 -20.27 7.53 9.14
N ARG A 10 -20.46 6.20 9.06
CA ARG A 10 -20.48 5.30 10.22
C ARG A 10 -19.18 5.33 11.03
N LEU A 11 -18.04 5.60 10.39
CA LEU A 11 -16.71 5.67 11.02
C LEU A 11 -16.66 6.69 12.17
N TYR A 12 -17.12 7.91 11.94
CA TYR A 12 -17.10 8.97 12.94
C TYR A 12 -18.03 8.67 14.12
N LYS A 13 -19.15 7.97 13.88
CA LYS A 13 -20.04 7.51 14.94
C LYS A 13 -19.38 6.48 15.85
N VAL A 14 -18.63 5.54 15.27
CA VAL A 14 -17.86 4.54 16.03
C VAL A 14 -16.72 5.19 16.80
N ALA A 15 -15.98 6.11 16.17
CA ALA A 15 -14.91 6.87 16.84
C ALA A 15 -15.43 7.67 18.04
N ALA A 16 -16.59 8.32 17.91
CA ALA A 16 -17.22 9.06 18.99
C ALA A 16 -17.61 8.15 20.17
N ASN A 17 -18.13 6.96 19.89
CA ASN A 17 -18.45 5.98 20.93
C ASN A 17 -17.19 5.48 21.63
N ILE A 18 -16.13 5.12 20.88
CA ILE A 18 -14.85 4.71 21.46
C ILE A 18 -14.26 5.82 22.33
N ALA A 19 -14.29 7.07 21.88
CA ALA A 19 -13.79 8.20 22.67
C ALA A 19 -14.57 8.39 23.98
N LYS A 20 -15.90 8.20 23.93
CA LYS A 20 -16.75 8.20 25.13
C LYS A 20 -16.35 7.07 26.08
N ASP A 21 -16.24 5.84 25.58
CA ASP A 21 -15.92 4.65 26.38
C ASP A 21 -14.52 4.75 27.03
N VAL A 22 -13.54 5.33 26.31
CA VAL A 22 -12.20 5.60 26.86
C VAL A 22 -12.26 6.64 27.98
N LYS A 23 -13.06 7.71 27.84
CA LYS A 23 -13.21 8.72 28.89
C LYS A 23 -13.93 8.17 30.13
N GLU A 24 -14.85 7.24 29.93
CA GLU A 24 -15.59 6.53 31.00
C GLU A 24 -14.75 5.42 31.66
N GLY A 25 -13.54 5.15 31.18
CA GLY A 25 -12.61 4.19 31.79
C GLY A 25 -12.89 2.72 31.44
N VAL A 26 -13.72 2.47 30.41
CA VAL A 26 -14.13 1.11 29.98
C VAL A 26 -12.94 0.32 29.41
N GLY A 27 -11.91 1.00 28.91
CA GLY A 27 -10.67 0.36 28.44
C GLY A 27 -9.70 1.31 27.74
N SER A 28 -8.55 0.77 27.34
CA SER A 28 -7.57 1.51 26.54
C SER A 28 -8.05 1.73 25.11
N VAL A 29 -7.65 2.86 24.49
CA VAL A 29 -7.96 3.19 23.08
C VAL A 29 -7.67 2.01 22.14
N LYS A 30 -6.53 1.32 22.33
CA LYS A 30 -6.15 0.16 21.51
C LYS A 30 -7.18 -0.98 21.66
N GLN A 31 -7.48 -1.35 22.91
CA GLN A 31 -8.39 -2.46 23.22
C GLN A 31 -9.79 -2.22 22.63
N LEU A 32 -10.35 -1.02 22.82
CA LEU A 32 -11.70 -0.69 22.35
C LEU A 32 -11.80 -0.59 20.83
N VAL A 33 -10.74 -0.13 20.15
CA VAL A 33 -10.66 -0.16 18.68
C VAL A 33 -10.63 -1.61 18.16
N TYR A 34 -9.88 -2.51 18.81
CA TYR A 34 -9.82 -3.92 18.43
C TYR A 34 -11.09 -4.71 18.78
N GLU A 35 -11.79 -4.36 19.86
CA GLU A 35 -13.07 -5.00 20.23
C GLU A 35 -14.19 -4.61 19.26
N ASN A 36 -14.28 -3.31 18.92
CA ASN A 36 -15.21 -2.82 17.90
C ASN A 36 -14.89 -3.41 16.51
N LYS A 37 -13.64 -3.85 16.26
CA LYS A 37 -13.26 -4.61 15.06
C LYS A 37 -14.13 -5.85 14.85
N LYS A 38 -14.37 -6.59 15.94
CA LYS A 38 -15.13 -7.85 15.91
C LYS A 38 -16.63 -7.64 15.67
N LYS A 39 -17.17 -6.48 16.10
CA LYS A 39 -18.61 -6.16 16.02
C LYS A 39 -19.04 -5.63 14.64
N HIS A 40 -18.11 -5.17 13.78
CA HIS A 40 -18.45 -4.56 12.47
C HIS A 40 -17.61 -5.10 11.28
N PRO A 41 -17.78 -6.38 10.89
CA PRO A 41 -16.79 -7.11 10.09
C PRO A 41 -16.51 -6.64 8.64
N VAL A 42 -17.22 -5.68 8.05
CA VAL A 42 -17.14 -5.45 6.59
C VAL A 42 -16.88 -3.99 6.21
N SER A 43 -15.73 -3.77 5.58
CA SER A 43 -15.27 -2.56 4.85
C SER A 43 -15.02 -1.27 5.64
N ILE A 44 -15.72 -0.98 6.73
CA ILE A 44 -15.60 0.31 7.45
C ILE A 44 -14.37 0.37 8.37
N LEU A 45 -13.89 -0.80 8.82
CA LEU A 45 -12.76 -0.95 9.73
C LEU A 45 -11.42 -1.19 9.03
N LYS A 46 -11.34 -0.99 7.71
CA LYS A 46 -10.05 -1.04 6.99
C LYS A 46 -9.05 0.03 7.45
N ARG A 47 -9.47 0.99 8.29
CA ARG A 47 -8.62 2.04 8.83
C ARG A 47 -8.60 2.06 10.37
N ILE A 48 -8.30 0.91 10.99
CA ILE A 48 -8.02 0.82 12.45
C ILE A 48 -6.99 1.87 12.88
N LYS A 49 -5.95 2.07 12.07
CA LYS A 49 -4.94 3.12 12.28
C LYS A 49 -5.56 4.52 12.32
N ALA A 50 -6.49 4.81 11.41
CA ALA A 50 -7.18 6.10 11.38
C ALA A 50 -8.10 6.30 12.59
N LEU A 51 -8.84 5.26 13.00
CA LEU A 51 -9.65 5.29 14.23
C LEU A 51 -8.78 5.52 15.47
N TYR A 52 -7.68 4.78 15.59
CA TYR A 52 -6.74 4.94 16.69
C TYR A 52 -6.12 6.34 16.70
N ALA A 53 -5.64 6.82 15.55
CA ALA A 53 -5.06 8.15 15.40
C ALA A 53 -6.08 9.24 15.74
N LEU A 54 -7.31 9.17 15.22
CA LEU A 54 -8.39 10.12 15.53
C LEU A 54 -8.66 10.20 17.03
N VAL A 55 -8.83 9.05 17.68
CA VAL A 55 -9.12 9.01 19.11
C VAL A 55 -7.90 9.45 19.92
N ALA A 56 -6.69 9.05 19.54
CA ALA A 56 -5.46 9.48 20.20
C ALA A 56 -5.25 10.99 20.10
N THR A 57 -5.39 11.57 18.91
CA THR A 57 -5.27 13.02 18.67
C THR A 57 -6.36 13.80 19.40
N LEU A 58 -7.58 13.27 19.49
CA LEU A 58 -8.66 13.86 20.29
C LEU A 58 -8.28 13.98 21.77
N PHE A 59 -7.63 12.97 22.34
CA PHE A 59 -7.16 13.01 23.73
C PHE A 59 -5.90 13.88 23.90
N GLN A 60 -5.00 13.89 22.93
CA GLN A 60 -3.78 14.69 22.99
C GLN A 60 -4.05 16.20 22.89
N LYS A 61 -5.14 16.60 22.21
CA LYS A 61 -5.51 17.99 21.95
C LYS A 61 -6.86 18.38 22.58
N SER A 62 -7.29 17.67 23.63
CA SER A 62 -8.61 17.88 24.24
C SER A 62 -8.85 19.32 24.68
N ASP A 63 -7.84 19.97 25.25
CA ASP A 63 -7.94 21.32 25.81
C ASP A 63 -8.14 22.38 24.72
N GLU A 64 -7.43 22.21 23.60
CA GLU A 64 -7.53 23.07 22.42
C GLU A 64 -8.94 22.96 21.81
N ILE A 65 -9.47 21.74 21.68
CA ILE A 65 -10.82 21.49 21.17
C ILE A 65 -11.87 22.10 22.08
N GLU A 66 -11.73 21.99 23.41
CA GLU A 66 -12.67 22.58 24.36
C GLU A 66 -12.65 24.12 24.31
N SER A 67 -11.48 24.73 24.11
CA SER A 67 -11.37 26.18 23.93
C SER A 67 -12.09 26.65 22.65
N LEU A 68 -11.97 25.90 21.55
CA LEU A 68 -12.63 26.19 20.28
C LEU A 68 -14.14 25.94 20.34
N LEU A 69 -14.56 24.93 21.10
CA LEU A 69 -15.96 24.62 21.31
C LEU A 69 -16.66 25.71 22.15
N LYS A 70 -15.96 26.25 23.16
CA LYS A 70 -16.41 27.42 23.93
C LYS A 70 -16.53 28.66 23.05
N ARG A 71 -15.53 28.91 22.18
CA ARG A 71 -15.49 30.08 21.29
C ARG A 71 -16.56 30.04 20.19
N SER A 72 -16.85 28.85 19.65
CA SER A 72 -17.79 28.68 18.54
C SER A 72 -19.27 28.66 18.96
N GLN A 73 -19.57 28.56 20.26
CA GLN A 73 -20.93 28.43 20.81
C GLN A 73 -21.77 27.31 20.16
N PHE A 74 -21.12 26.35 19.49
CA PHE A 74 -21.79 25.39 18.61
C PHE A 74 -22.74 24.45 19.37
N LEU A 75 -22.32 24.01 20.57
CA LEU A 75 -23.13 23.19 21.48
C LEU A 75 -24.39 23.91 22.01
N ILE A 76 -24.40 25.24 22.00
CA ILE A 76 -25.53 26.05 22.50
C ILE A 76 -26.60 26.17 21.40
N LYS A 77 -26.18 26.15 20.12
CA LYS A 77 -27.06 26.33 18.96
C LYS A 77 -27.77 25.02 18.54
N GLU A 78 -27.15 23.85 18.77
CA GLU A 78 -27.71 22.54 18.40
C GLU A 78 -27.54 21.46 19.49
N PRO A 79 -28.40 21.44 20.53
CA PRO A 79 -28.28 20.54 21.68
C PRO A 79 -28.54 19.04 21.37
N ARG A 80 -28.97 18.71 20.15
CA ARG A 80 -29.23 17.32 19.71
C ARG A 80 -28.01 16.63 19.09
N SER A 81 -26.91 17.35 18.91
CA SER A 81 -25.70 16.82 18.30
C SER A 81 -24.83 16.14 19.37
N ASN A 82 -24.38 14.90 19.10
CA ASN A 82 -23.54 14.16 20.03
C ASN A 82 -22.22 14.94 20.29
N PRO A 83 -21.91 15.37 21.53
CA PRO A 83 -20.74 16.21 21.79
C PRO A 83 -19.43 15.57 21.34
N TRP A 84 -19.30 14.26 21.55
CA TRP A 84 -18.14 13.47 21.12
C TRP A 84 -18.00 13.39 19.60
N LEU A 85 -19.12 13.29 18.87
CA LEU A 85 -19.11 13.28 17.42
C LEU A 85 -18.60 14.62 16.87
N ILE A 86 -19.04 15.72 17.46
CA ILE A 86 -18.57 17.06 17.11
C ILE A 86 -17.08 17.19 17.38
N LYS A 87 -16.60 16.75 18.55
CA LYS A 87 -15.17 16.80 18.88
C LYS A 87 -14.33 16.03 17.86
N VAL A 88 -14.75 14.83 17.47
CA VAL A 88 -14.07 14.03 16.44
C VAL A 88 -14.09 14.73 15.07
N LEU A 89 -15.20 15.34 14.68
CA LEU A 89 -15.31 16.10 13.42
C LEU A 89 -14.46 17.37 13.42
N ILE A 90 -14.35 18.07 14.54
CA ILE A 90 -13.49 19.25 14.69
C ILE A 90 -12.02 18.85 14.56
N VAL A 91 -11.61 17.73 15.16
CA VAL A 91 -10.25 17.18 15.02
C VAL A 91 -9.96 16.87 13.55
N GLU A 92 -10.89 16.21 12.86
CA GLU A 92 -10.77 15.96 11.43
C GLU A 92 -10.75 17.27 10.61
N LEU A 93 -11.49 18.31 10.97
CA LEU A 93 -11.50 19.55 10.20
C LEU A 93 -10.21 20.35 10.36
N LEU A 94 -9.66 20.40 11.59
CA LEU A 94 -8.48 21.20 11.93
C LEU A 94 -7.16 20.48 11.59
N TRP A 95 -7.12 19.16 11.77
CA TRP A 95 -5.93 18.33 11.54
C TRP A 95 -6.07 17.33 10.40
N GLY A 96 -7.25 17.19 9.81
CA GLY A 96 -7.50 16.29 8.67
C GLY A 96 -7.08 16.90 7.35
N LYS A 97 -5.79 17.08 7.19
CA LYS A 97 -5.19 16.76 5.90
C LYS A 97 -4.80 15.30 6.01
N PHE A 98 -5.59 14.41 5.41
CA PHE A 98 -5.29 13.00 5.15
C PHE A 98 -4.43 12.36 6.25
N ILE A 99 -4.98 11.45 7.05
CA ILE A 99 -4.11 10.43 7.67
C ILE A 99 -3.47 9.68 6.49
N MET A 100 -2.32 10.20 6.06
CA MET A 100 -1.60 9.86 4.84
C MET A 100 -1.44 8.34 4.86
N VAL A 101 -1.60 7.63 3.76
CA VAL A 101 -0.45 7.24 2.92
C VAL A 101 0.87 7.39 3.68
N GLU A 102 0.98 6.73 4.83
CA GLU A 102 2.25 6.41 5.47
C GLU A 102 2.79 5.22 4.67
N GLU A 103 3.31 5.58 3.51
CA GLU A 103 4.06 4.75 2.57
C GLU A 103 5.53 4.84 2.97
N SER A 104 5.84 4.24 4.12
CA SER A 104 7.20 3.87 4.48
C SER A 104 7.10 2.62 5.34
N ASP A 105 7.40 1.49 4.69
CA ASP A 105 7.81 0.24 5.31
C ASP A 105 6.78 -0.53 6.15
N VAL A 106 5.67 -0.94 5.54
CA VAL A 106 5.12 -2.30 5.76
C VAL A 106 4.57 -2.82 4.44
N LEU A 107 5.48 -3.28 3.58
CA LEU A 107 5.13 -4.06 2.40
C LEU A 107 4.53 -5.38 2.89
N THR A 108 3.37 -5.75 2.34
CA THR A 108 2.62 -7.01 2.58
C THR A 108 1.81 -6.98 3.88
N GLU A 109 0.54 -6.56 3.89
CA GLU A 109 -0.58 -7.53 3.91
C GLU A 109 -1.95 -6.90 3.54
N ASN A 110 -2.04 -5.63 3.11
CA ASN A 110 -3.34 -5.00 2.87
C ASN A 110 -3.36 -4.05 1.66
N ALA A 111 -3.00 -4.59 0.49
CA ALA A 111 -3.49 -4.00 -0.75
C ALA A 111 -5.04 -4.02 -0.75
N PRO A 112 -5.71 -3.09 -1.47
CA PRO A 112 -7.13 -3.25 -1.79
C PRO A 112 -7.39 -4.70 -2.23
N LEU A 113 -8.60 -5.22 -1.99
CA LEU A 113 -9.00 -6.54 -2.51
C LEU A 113 -9.16 -6.37 -4.03
N LEU A 114 -8.05 -6.10 -4.68
CA LEU A 114 -7.85 -6.28 -6.08
C LEU A 114 -7.93 -7.79 -6.23
N PRO A 115 -8.90 -8.29 -7.02
CA PRO A 115 -9.02 -9.71 -7.26
C PRO A 115 -7.64 -10.24 -7.66
N PRO A 116 -7.28 -11.47 -7.25
CA PRO A 116 -5.92 -11.99 -7.30
C PRO A 116 -5.24 -11.80 -8.67
N HIS A 117 -6.01 -11.93 -9.76
CA HIS A 117 -5.57 -11.63 -11.13
C HIS A 117 -5.03 -10.21 -11.33
N THR A 118 -5.52 -9.20 -10.61
CA THR A 118 -5.06 -7.80 -10.74
C THR A 118 -3.73 -7.57 -10.03
N LYS A 119 -3.45 -8.25 -8.91
CA LYS A 119 -2.14 -8.15 -8.23
C LYS A 119 -1.06 -8.85 -9.03
N GLN A 120 -1.38 -10.01 -9.58
CA GLN A 120 -0.51 -10.75 -10.49
C GLN A 120 -0.28 -10.00 -11.79
N ALA A 121 -1.35 -9.43 -12.38
CA ALA A 121 -1.24 -8.55 -13.54
C ALA A 121 -0.40 -7.31 -13.22
N ALA A 122 -0.56 -6.67 -12.06
CA ALA A 122 0.26 -5.53 -11.68
C ALA A 122 1.74 -5.89 -11.50
N LYS A 123 2.05 -7.05 -10.89
CA LYS A 123 3.41 -7.56 -10.77
C LYS A 123 4.01 -7.85 -12.14
N ALA A 124 3.28 -8.56 -13.01
CA ALA A 124 3.71 -8.86 -14.37
C ALA A 124 3.88 -7.59 -15.20
N MET A 125 2.92 -6.66 -15.16
CA MET A 125 2.99 -5.37 -15.83
C MET A 125 4.17 -4.53 -15.33
N SER A 126 4.43 -4.53 -14.02
CA SER A 126 5.59 -3.85 -13.44
C SER A 126 6.91 -4.49 -13.87
N LEU A 127 6.98 -5.82 -13.91
CA LEU A 127 8.16 -6.54 -14.34
C LEU A 127 8.44 -6.32 -15.84
N LEU A 128 7.41 -6.41 -16.68
CA LEU A 128 7.48 -6.12 -18.11
C LEU A 128 7.93 -4.67 -18.37
N LEU A 129 7.40 -3.72 -17.60
CA LEU A 129 7.78 -2.30 -17.68
C LEU A 129 9.23 -2.09 -17.24
N PHE A 130 9.65 -2.69 -16.11
CA PHE A 130 11.02 -2.64 -15.64
C PHE A 130 12.00 -3.23 -16.66
N PHE A 131 11.69 -4.39 -17.23
CA PHE A 131 12.47 -5.03 -18.28
C PHE A 131 12.50 -4.22 -19.58
N SER A 132 11.45 -3.46 -19.90
CA SER A 132 11.44 -2.54 -21.06
C SER A 132 12.47 -1.42 -20.90
N PHE A 133 12.55 -0.83 -19.70
CA PHE A 133 13.61 0.13 -19.41
C PHE A 133 14.99 -0.52 -19.38
N LEU A 134 15.09 -1.76 -18.89
CA LEU A 134 16.33 -2.51 -18.81
C LEU A 134 16.89 -2.85 -20.20
N MET A 135 16.06 -3.37 -21.10
CA MET A 135 16.44 -3.71 -22.46
C MET A 135 16.87 -2.48 -23.27
N PHE A 136 16.32 -1.30 -22.95
CA PHE A 136 16.74 -0.07 -23.59
C PHE A 136 18.01 0.52 -22.97
N SER A 137 18.10 0.63 -21.65
CA SER A 137 19.18 1.37 -20.98
C SER A 137 20.47 0.57 -20.76
N LEU A 138 20.36 -0.72 -20.45
CA LEU A 138 21.49 -1.55 -20.05
C LEU A 138 22.47 -1.84 -21.20
N PRO A 139 22.03 -2.04 -22.47
CA PRO A 139 22.97 -2.21 -23.59
C PRO A 139 23.84 -0.96 -23.83
N PHE A 140 23.29 0.24 -23.65
CA PHE A 140 24.08 1.47 -23.72
C PHE A 140 25.04 1.56 -22.53
N GLY A 141 24.57 1.27 -21.32
CA GLY A 141 25.41 1.24 -20.13
C GLY A 141 26.59 0.27 -20.28
N ALA A 142 26.34 -0.95 -20.74
CA ALA A 142 27.36 -1.96 -20.98
C ALA A 142 28.35 -1.54 -22.08
N PHE A 143 27.85 -0.93 -23.17
CA PHE A 143 28.70 -0.39 -24.22
C PHE A 143 29.67 0.67 -23.68
N PHE A 144 29.19 1.64 -22.89
CA PHE A 144 30.04 2.66 -22.31
C PHE A 144 30.97 2.11 -21.22
N ALA A 145 30.51 1.15 -20.43
CA ALA A 145 31.32 0.51 -19.39
C ALA A 145 32.51 -0.25 -20.00
N VAL A 146 32.27 -1.10 -21.00
CA VAL A 146 33.34 -1.86 -21.68
C VAL A 146 34.27 -0.93 -22.43
N LYS A 147 33.74 0.12 -23.07
CA LYS A 147 34.56 1.14 -23.72
C LYS A 147 35.49 1.87 -22.75
N TYR A 148 35.01 2.19 -21.55
CA TYR A 148 35.82 2.84 -20.51
C TYR A 148 36.87 1.88 -19.97
N LEU A 149 36.48 0.64 -19.68
CA LEU A 149 37.36 -0.38 -19.08
C LEU A 149 38.49 -0.81 -20.02
N LEU A 150 38.20 -1.04 -21.31
CA LEU A 150 39.21 -1.43 -22.30
C LEU A 150 40.22 -0.31 -22.56
N ARG A 151 39.77 0.95 -22.47
CA ARG A 151 40.65 2.11 -22.68
C ARG A 151 41.59 2.32 -21.49
N ASP A 152 41.11 2.09 -20.27
CA ASP A 152 41.88 2.34 -19.04
C ASP A 152 42.85 1.19 -18.70
N TYR A 153 42.49 -0.07 -19.01
CA TYR A 153 43.30 -1.24 -18.64
C TYR A 153 44.19 -1.80 -19.76
N PHE A 154 43.79 -1.67 -21.03
CA PHE A 154 44.45 -2.37 -22.14
C PHE A 154 45.07 -1.44 -23.19
N ASP A 155 44.83 -0.13 -23.14
CA ASP A 155 45.32 0.88 -24.10
C ASP A 155 45.04 0.52 -25.58
N ILE A 156 44.00 -0.30 -25.81
CA ILE A 156 43.59 -0.72 -27.14
C ILE A 156 42.69 0.37 -27.73
N ASP A 157 43.30 1.30 -28.46
CA ASP A 157 42.60 2.33 -29.21
C ASP A 157 42.22 1.84 -30.62
N GLY A 158 41.01 2.17 -31.07
CA GLY A 158 40.54 1.91 -32.45
C GLY A 158 39.50 0.78 -32.58
N TYR A 159 39.60 0.00 -33.66
CA TYR A 159 38.57 -0.94 -34.12
C TYR A 159 38.22 -2.04 -33.11
N ALA A 160 39.23 -2.58 -32.42
CA ALA A 160 39.03 -3.68 -31.46
C ALA A 160 38.16 -3.26 -30.26
N ASN A 161 38.29 -2.02 -29.77
CA ASN A 161 37.45 -1.51 -28.68
C ASN A 161 35.98 -1.40 -29.11
N THR A 162 35.73 -0.95 -30.34
CA THR A 162 34.36 -0.87 -30.89
C THR A 162 33.73 -2.26 -31.02
N VAL A 163 34.48 -3.25 -31.54
CA VAL A 163 33.98 -4.63 -31.70
C VAL A 163 33.64 -5.26 -30.35
N TRP A 164 34.52 -5.14 -29.35
CA TRP A 164 34.27 -5.67 -28.01
C TRP A 164 33.12 -4.98 -27.31
N SER A 165 32.97 -3.67 -27.49
CA SER A 165 31.86 -2.90 -26.90
C SER A 165 30.52 -3.27 -27.52
N VAL A 166 30.47 -3.47 -28.85
CA VAL A 166 29.26 -3.94 -29.54
C VAL A 166 28.93 -5.37 -29.11
N PHE A 167 29.92 -6.27 -29.06
CA PHE A 167 29.73 -7.64 -28.59
C PHE A 167 29.19 -7.68 -27.16
N ALA A 168 29.74 -6.85 -26.27
CA ALA A 168 29.25 -6.74 -24.90
C ALA A 168 27.80 -6.28 -24.83
N ALA A 169 27.40 -5.28 -25.63
CA ALA A 169 26.01 -4.82 -25.69
C ALA A 169 25.04 -5.93 -26.16
N VAL A 170 25.42 -6.70 -27.18
CA VAL A 170 24.61 -7.85 -27.66
C VAL A 170 24.51 -8.94 -26.59
N LEU A 171 25.62 -9.24 -25.91
CA LEU A 171 25.64 -10.22 -24.82
C LEU A 171 24.79 -9.77 -23.63
N THR A 172 24.80 -8.48 -23.29
CA THR A 172 23.94 -7.90 -22.25
C THR A 172 22.46 -8.08 -22.56
N VAL A 173 22.02 -7.84 -23.81
CA VAL A 173 20.63 -8.08 -24.19
C VAL A 173 20.25 -9.56 -24.03
N ASN A 174 21.10 -10.47 -24.48
CA ASN A 174 20.86 -11.90 -24.30
C ASN A 174 20.74 -12.28 -22.82
N LEU A 175 21.61 -11.74 -21.96
CA LEU A 175 21.56 -11.97 -20.52
C LEU A 175 20.26 -11.45 -19.89
N VAL A 176 19.79 -10.27 -20.33
CA VAL A 176 18.50 -9.70 -19.90
C VAL A 176 17.33 -10.60 -20.33
N ILE A 177 17.34 -11.14 -21.55
CA ILE A 177 16.32 -12.07 -22.03
C ILE A 177 16.34 -13.39 -21.22
N PHE A 178 17.54 -13.94 -20.95
CA PHE A 178 17.67 -15.11 -20.08
C PHE A 178 17.19 -14.84 -18.65
N GLY A 179 17.50 -13.69 -18.08
CA GLY A 179 17.02 -13.29 -16.76
C GLY A 179 15.50 -13.13 -16.72
N TYR A 180 14.92 -12.52 -17.75
CA TYR A 180 13.46 -12.44 -17.90
C TYR A 180 12.83 -13.84 -17.98
N ALA A 181 13.35 -14.72 -18.83
CA ALA A 181 12.85 -16.09 -18.99
C ALA A 181 13.01 -16.90 -17.68
N TYR A 182 14.11 -16.72 -16.96
CA TYR A 182 14.34 -17.37 -15.66
C TYR A 182 13.32 -16.90 -14.62
N ILE A 183 13.07 -15.60 -14.53
CA ILE A 183 12.06 -15.05 -13.61
C ILE A 183 10.66 -15.52 -14.03
N ALA A 184 10.34 -15.53 -15.33
CA ALA A 184 9.06 -16.02 -15.84
C ALA A 184 8.86 -17.52 -15.59
N TYR A 185 9.94 -18.32 -15.62
CA TYR A 185 9.89 -19.75 -15.32
C TYR A 185 9.72 -20.04 -13.82
N HIS A 186 10.25 -19.16 -12.96
CA HIS A 186 10.15 -19.29 -11.52
C HIS A 186 8.93 -18.56 -10.92
N ASP A 187 8.22 -17.75 -11.71
CA ASP A 187 7.01 -17.08 -11.21
C ASP A 187 5.89 -18.14 -11.11
N PRO A 188 5.35 -18.39 -9.90
CA PRO A 188 4.32 -19.40 -9.75
C PRO A 188 3.06 -18.96 -10.50
N GLU A 189 2.49 -19.89 -11.25
CA GLU A 189 1.23 -19.70 -11.96
C GLU A 189 0.09 -19.72 -10.93
N TYR A 190 -0.89 -18.83 -11.05
CA TYR A 190 -2.03 -18.76 -10.14
C TYR A 190 -3.33 -19.04 -10.91
N ASP A 191 -4.29 -19.74 -10.30
CA ASP A 191 -5.58 -20.03 -10.91
C ASP A 191 -6.50 -18.79 -10.95
N ASP A 192 -7.65 -18.88 -11.63
CA ASP A 192 -8.65 -17.80 -11.74
C ASP A 192 -9.16 -17.32 -10.36
N ASP A 193 -9.04 -18.21 -9.36
CA ASP A 193 -9.42 -17.98 -7.97
C ASP A 193 -8.29 -17.39 -7.10
N GLY A 194 -7.07 -17.27 -7.64
CA GLY A 194 -5.91 -16.68 -6.98
C GLY A 194 -5.09 -17.59 -6.09
N ASN A 195 -5.28 -18.89 -6.18
CA ASN A 195 -4.45 -19.88 -5.51
C ASN A 195 -3.23 -20.19 -6.37
N LEU A 196 -2.10 -20.48 -5.72
CA LEU A 196 -0.90 -20.99 -6.39
C LEU A 196 -1.27 -22.30 -7.09
N ILE A 197 -1.11 -22.37 -8.41
CA ILE A 197 -1.07 -23.62 -9.16
C ILE A 197 0.29 -24.24 -8.84
N GLU A 198 0.43 -24.75 -7.62
CA GLU A 198 1.42 -25.79 -7.39
C GLU A 198 1.11 -26.93 -8.36
N GLN A 199 2.14 -27.68 -8.73
CA GLN A 199 2.13 -28.79 -9.67
C GLN A 199 1.22 -29.99 -9.27
N SER A 200 0.04 -29.75 -8.69
CA SER A 200 -0.97 -30.73 -8.32
C SER A 200 -1.32 -31.67 -9.47
N LYS A 201 -1.27 -31.19 -10.72
CA LYS A 201 -1.50 -32.04 -11.89
C LYS A 201 -0.41 -33.12 -12.08
N LYS A 202 0.82 -32.94 -11.58
CA LYS A 202 1.90 -33.94 -11.75
C LYS A 202 1.82 -35.05 -10.70
N SER A 203 1.20 -34.80 -9.55
CA SER A 203 1.01 -35.80 -8.48
C SER A 203 -0.21 -36.70 -8.74
N ASP A 204 -1.31 -36.14 -9.25
CA ASP A 204 -2.55 -36.89 -9.54
C ASP A 204 -2.45 -37.81 -10.77
N LEU A 205 -1.49 -37.56 -11.66
CA LEU A 205 -1.23 -38.42 -12.83
C LEU A 205 -0.40 -39.66 -12.46
N ASN A 206 0.44 -39.59 -11.42
CA ASN A 206 1.23 -40.74 -10.96
C ASN A 206 0.43 -41.68 -10.04
N LEU A 207 -0.66 -41.19 -9.41
CA LEU A 207 -1.51 -42.02 -8.54
C LEU A 207 -2.61 -42.81 -9.26
N LYS A 208 -2.79 -42.59 -10.57
CA LYS A 208 -3.73 -43.36 -11.41
C LYS A 208 -3.06 -44.46 -12.22
N GLN A 209 -1.77 -44.67 -12.01
CA GLN A 209 -0.95 -45.64 -12.75
C GLN A 209 -0.48 -46.83 -11.90
N ASP A 210 -0.93 -46.93 -10.64
CA ASP A 210 -0.85 -48.14 -9.82
C ASP A 210 -2.21 -48.86 -9.77
#